data_AF-A0A965IHQ6-F1
#
_entry.id   AF-A0A965IHQ6-F1
#
_cell.length_a   1.000
_cell.length_b   1.000
_cell.length_c   1.000
_cell.angle_alpha   90.00
_cell.angle_beta   90.00
_cell.angle_gamma   90.00
#
_symmetry.space_group_name_H-M   'P 1'
#
loop_
_entity.id
_entity.type
_entity.pdbx_description
1 polymer ?
#
loop_
_entity_poly.entity_id
_entity_poly.type
_entity_poly.pdbx_seq_one_letter_code
_entity_poly.pdbx_strand_id
1 'polypeptide(L)'
;MNALEEHALKLQKFDPLHEAEKEVGPGKEASALGFVLLQHLSAQKEDVFSVLGDTHFRMPYAEYVRVVERHGFEKVYHETHGDRNDVYEIWWHPDGLLLTTESYDRKSVNTAKVYYNWVPASTEVAWRVRSSGDYGHEPENNHVWAGDFDGREGVFTHLKQLRENGRLLAQWTVQPFLWFLNYSDTKDKNYDYKAINRLKFCVLPEHVQKAIGGLKD
;
A
#
# COMPACT_ATOMS: atom_id res chain seq x y z
N MET A 1 -2.47 -5.90 -20.00
CA MET A 1 -2.28 -4.46 -19.76
C MET A 1 -2.46 -3.63 -21.03
N ASN A 2 -2.97 -2.41 -20.93
CA ASN A 2 -3.01 -1.43 -22.03
C ASN A 2 -1.78 -0.49 -21.99
N ALA A 3 -1.58 0.30 -23.05
CA ALA A 3 -0.41 1.18 -23.16
C ALA A 3 -0.31 2.24 -22.04
N LEU A 4 -1.45 2.74 -21.53
CA LEU A 4 -1.46 3.72 -20.44
C LEU A 4 -1.04 3.10 -19.11
N GLU A 5 -1.49 1.88 -18.85
CA GLU A 5 -1.10 1.11 -17.66
C GLU A 5 0.39 0.73 -17.70
N GLU A 6 0.91 0.35 -18.87
CA GLU A 6 2.35 0.12 -19.05
C GLU A 6 3.17 1.40 -18.82
N HIS A 7 2.64 2.55 -19.25
CA HIS A 7 3.26 3.84 -18.98
C HIS A 7 3.26 4.16 -17.48
N ALA A 8 2.14 3.94 -16.79
CA ALA A 8 2.03 4.13 -15.35
C ALA A 8 3.07 3.32 -14.56
N LEU A 9 3.29 2.05 -14.94
CA LEU A 9 4.33 1.21 -14.33
C LEU A 9 5.75 1.71 -14.57
N LYS A 10 6.03 2.24 -15.76
CA LYS A 10 7.33 2.87 -16.05
C LYS A 10 7.56 4.07 -15.15
N LEU A 11 6.53 4.90 -14.93
CA LEU A 11 6.62 6.04 -14.02
C LEU A 11 6.83 5.59 -12.56
N GLN A 12 6.18 4.53 -12.09
CA GLN A 12 6.41 4.00 -10.73
C GLN A 12 7.85 3.55 -10.50
N LYS A 13 8.49 2.98 -11.52
CA LYS A 13 9.84 2.42 -11.44
C LYS A 13 10.95 3.42 -11.77
N PHE A 14 10.60 4.63 -12.19
CA PHE A 14 11.56 5.67 -12.52
C PHE A 14 12.22 6.19 -11.24
N ASP A 15 13.55 6.18 -11.20
CA ASP A 15 14.36 6.75 -10.12
C ASP A 15 14.98 8.08 -10.58
N PRO A 16 14.42 9.23 -10.17
CA PRO A 16 14.90 10.54 -10.61
C PRO A 16 16.35 10.82 -10.24
N LEU A 17 16.82 10.32 -9.08
CA LEU A 17 18.17 10.60 -8.63
C LEU A 17 19.16 9.76 -9.43
N HIS A 18 18.89 8.46 -9.61
CA HIS A 18 19.73 7.59 -10.43
C HIS A 18 19.87 8.08 -11.87
N GLU A 19 18.77 8.52 -12.49
CA GLU A 19 18.84 9.09 -13.84
C GLU A 19 19.60 10.43 -13.85
N ALA A 20 19.46 11.27 -12.83
CA ALA A 20 20.27 12.48 -12.72
C ALA A 20 21.77 12.19 -12.56
N GLU A 21 22.13 11.19 -11.75
CA GLU A 21 23.53 10.78 -11.53
C GLU A 21 24.19 10.25 -12.80
N LYS A 22 23.45 9.59 -13.70
CA LYS A 22 23.97 9.17 -15.01
C LYS A 22 24.35 10.35 -15.89
N GLU A 23 23.56 11.43 -15.85
CA GLU A 23 23.72 12.58 -16.73
C GLU A 23 24.83 13.53 -16.28
N VAL A 24 24.92 13.80 -14.96
CA VAL A 24 25.84 14.82 -14.44
C VAL A 24 26.88 14.30 -13.44
N GLY A 25 26.87 12.99 -13.16
CA GLY A 25 27.70 12.37 -12.12
C GLY A 25 27.14 12.58 -10.71
N PRO A 26 27.57 11.78 -9.72
CA PRO A 26 27.10 11.91 -8.34
C PRO A 26 27.55 13.23 -7.72
N GLY A 27 26.66 13.90 -6.98
CA GLY A 27 26.98 15.18 -6.33
C GLY A 27 25.79 16.09 -6.11
N LYS A 28 26.09 17.36 -5.85
CA LYS A 28 25.07 18.39 -5.60
C LYS A 28 24.26 18.68 -6.86
N GLU A 29 24.90 18.65 -8.01
CA GLU A 29 24.31 18.85 -9.33
C GLU A 29 23.29 17.76 -9.65
N ALA A 30 23.64 16.48 -9.43
CA ALA A 30 22.69 15.37 -9.57
C ALA A 30 21.54 15.46 -8.57
N SER A 31 21.80 15.90 -7.33
CA SER A 31 20.74 16.10 -6.34
C SER A 31 19.75 17.18 -6.80
N ALA A 32 20.24 18.29 -7.35
CA ALA A 32 19.40 19.37 -7.86
C ALA A 32 18.60 18.94 -9.10
N LEU A 33 19.24 18.27 -10.07
CA LEU A 33 18.56 17.74 -11.25
C LEU A 33 17.53 16.66 -10.87
N GLY A 34 17.90 15.74 -9.98
CA GLY A 34 17.02 14.69 -9.47
C GLY A 34 15.78 15.26 -8.78
N PHE A 35 15.91 16.38 -8.07
CA PHE A 35 14.75 17.08 -7.49
C PHE A 35 13.81 17.66 -8.57
N VAL A 36 14.35 18.25 -9.63
CA VAL A 36 13.54 18.74 -10.76
C VAL A 36 12.83 17.59 -11.47
N LEU A 37 13.55 16.49 -11.74
CA LEU A 37 12.98 15.28 -12.34
C LEU A 37 11.88 14.67 -11.45
N LEU A 38 12.07 14.66 -10.13
CA LEU A 38 11.07 14.18 -9.17
C LEU A 38 9.78 15.02 -9.24
N GLN A 39 9.89 16.36 -9.34
CA GLN A 39 8.72 17.23 -9.47
C GLN A 39 7.93 16.95 -10.76
N HIS A 40 8.63 16.78 -11.89
CA HIS A 40 7.99 16.41 -13.16
C HIS A 40 7.35 15.03 -13.10
N LEU A 41 8.03 14.05 -12.50
CA LEU A 41 7.52 12.69 -12.31
C LEU A 41 6.23 12.69 -11.48
N SER A 42 6.19 13.46 -10.38
CA SER A 42 4.99 13.55 -9.54
C SER A 42 3.78 14.07 -10.31
N ALA A 43 3.95 15.11 -11.14
CA ALA A 43 2.86 15.64 -11.97
C ALA A 43 2.39 14.61 -13.02
N GLN A 44 3.33 13.94 -13.70
CA GLN A 44 2.99 12.90 -14.68
C GLN A 44 2.26 11.72 -14.05
N LYS A 45 2.66 11.30 -12.86
CA LYS A 45 1.99 10.24 -12.10
C LYS A 45 0.56 10.64 -11.74
N GLU A 46 0.37 11.85 -11.22
CA GLU A 46 -0.96 12.38 -10.91
C GLU A 46 -1.87 12.34 -12.14
N ASP A 47 -1.41 12.86 -13.28
CA ASP A 47 -2.19 12.87 -14.53
C ASP A 47 -2.55 11.43 -14.98
N VAL A 48 -1.57 10.54 -15.04
CA VAL A 48 -1.77 9.16 -15.54
C VAL A 48 -2.68 8.35 -14.61
N PHE A 49 -2.45 8.40 -13.30
CA PHE A 49 -3.29 7.67 -12.34
C PHE A 49 -4.69 8.24 -12.25
N SER A 50 -4.86 9.56 -12.37
CA SER A 50 -6.20 10.19 -12.43
C SER A 50 -6.98 9.69 -13.64
N VAL A 51 -6.36 9.62 -14.82
CA VAL A 51 -7.01 9.11 -16.04
C VAL A 51 -7.35 7.61 -15.91
N LEU A 52 -6.50 6.83 -15.25
CA LEU A 52 -6.76 5.41 -14.96
C LEU A 52 -7.86 5.20 -13.90
N GLY A 53 -8.26 6.26 -13.18
CA GLY A 53 -9.14 6.15 -12.03
C GLY A 53 -8.49 5.39 -10.87
N ASP A 54 -7.17 5.52 -10.73
CA ASP A 54 -6.36 4.93 -9.66
C ASP A 54 -6.00 6.00 -8.61
N THR A 55 -5.43 5.57 -7.49
CA THR A 55 -4.91 6.42 -6.42
C THR A 55 -3.68 7.21 -6.88
N HIS A 56 -3.51 8.44 -6.39
CA HIS A 56 -2.33 9.25 -6.65
C HIS A 56 -1.94 10.06 -5.42
N PHE A 57 -0.69 10.52 -5.38
CA PHE A 57 -0.18 11.30 -4.27
C PHE A 57 -1.02 12.56 -4.04
N ARG A 58 -1.29 12.89 -2.76
CA ARG A 58 -2.14 14.01 -2.33
C ARG A 58 -3.60 13.99 -2.81
N MET A 59 -4.09 12.84 -3.28
CA MET A 59 -5.50 12.66 -3.63
C MET A 59 -6.42 13.13 -2.47
N PRO A 60 -7.49 13.88 -2.76
CA PRO A 60 -8.48 14.25 -1.76
C PRO A 60 -9.05 13.02 -1.06
N TYR A 61 -9.21 13.05 0.27
CA TYR A 61 -9.59 11.87 1.04
C TYR A 61 -10.92 11.26 0.57
N ALA A 62 -11.92 12.11 0.33
CA ALA A 62 -13.22 11.67 -0.18
C ALA A 62 -13.14 11.04 -1.58
N GLU A 63 -12.18 11.45 -2.40
CA GLU A 63 -11.93 10.84 -3.71
C GLU A 63 -11.27 9.48 -3.56
N TYR A 64 -10.26 9.38 -2.71
CA TYR A 64 -9.60 8.12 -2.40
C TYR A 64 -10.58 7.05 -1.91
N VAL A 65 -11.48 7.42 -0.99
CA VAL A 65 -12.55 6.52 -0.52
C VAL A 65 -13.40 6.01 -1.67
N ARG A 66 -13.86 6.89 -2.58
CA ARG A 66 -14.68 6.48 -3.74
C ARG A 66 -13.93 5.54 -4.68
N VAL A 67 -12.64 5.76 -4.87
CA VAL A 67 -11.80 4.88 -5.70
C VAL A 67 -11.67 3.50 -5.04
N VAL A 68 -11.36 3.46 -3.74
CA VAL A 68 -11.25 2.21 -2.96
C VAL A 68 -12.55 1.41 -2.98
N GLU A 69 -13.68 2.06 -2.70
CA GLU A 69 -15.01 1.42 -2.72
C GLU A 69 -15.37 0.89 -4.11
N ARG A 70 -15.09 1.66 -5.17
CA ARG A 70 -15.34 1.24 -6.57
C ARG A 70 -14.59 -0.05 -6.91
N HIS A 71 -13.42 -0.26 -6.31
CA HIS A 71 -12.61 -1.46 -6.50
C HIS A 71 -12.93 -2.58 -5.52
N GLY A 72 -14.09 -2.54 -4.86
CA GLY A 72 -14.63 -3.67 -4.10
C GLY A 72 -14.07 -3.82 -2.69
N PHE A 73 -13.34 -2.82 -2.19
CA PHE A 73 -12.96 -2.78 -0.79
C PHE A 73 -14.17 -2.39 0.08
N GLU A 74 -14.42 -3.17 1.12
CA GLU A 74 -15.39 -2.85 2.16
C GLU A 74 -14.70 -2.22 3.37
N LYS A 75 -15.32 -1.19 3.96
CA LYS A 75 -14.84 -0.63 5.22
C LYS A 75 -15.20 -1.54 6.38
N VAL A 76 -14.19 -1.95 7.14
CA VAL A 76 -14.33 -2.90 8.26
C VAL A 76 -13.95 -2.31 9.61
N TYR A 77 -13.34 -1.13 9.62
CA TYR A 77 -13.05 -0.35 10.82
C TYR A 77 -13.07 1.14 10.52
N HIS A 78 -13.48 1.94 11.49
CA HIS A 78 -13.48 3.39 11.42
C HIS A 78 -13.26 3.99 12.80
N GLU A 79 -12.39 4.98 12.89
CA GLU A 79 -12.26 5.85 14.05
C GLU A 79 -11.90 7.27 13.65
N THR A 80 -12.14 8.20 14.56
CA THR A 80 -11.65 9.58 14.48
C THR A 80 -10.66 9.83 15.60
N HIS A 81 -9.57 10.53 15.32
CA HIS A 81 -8.52 10.80 16.31
C HIS A 81 -7.95 12.22 16.18
N GLY A 82 -7.34 12.68 17.28
CA GLY A 82 -6.67 13.98 17.35
C GLY A 82 -7.61 15.19 17.25
N ASP A 83 -7.05 16.38 17.48
CA ASP A 83 -7.82 17.63 17.53
C ASP A 83 -8.41 18.05 16.19
N ARG A 84 -7.83 17.54 15.09
CA ARG A 84 -8.26 17.80 13.71
C ARG A 84 -9.37 16.86 13.24
N ASN A 85 -9.80 15.93 14.12
CA ASN A 85 -10.75 14.86 13.80
C ASN A 85 -10.32 14.03 12.59
N ASP A 86 -9.02 13.74 12.47
CA ASP A 86 -8.50 12.90 11.40
C ASP A 86 -9.16 11.52 11.48
N VAL A 87 -9.45 10.96 10.30
CA VAL A 87 -10.08 9.66 10.13
C VAL A 87 -9.00 8.61 9.90
N TYR A 88 -9.11 7.50 10.62
CA TYR A 88 -8.36 6.27 10.39
C TYR A 88 -9.33 5.13 10.08
N GLU A 89 -9.10 4.40 9.00
CA GLU A 89 -9.98 3.36 8.50
C GLU A 89 -9.19 2.11 8.10
N ILE A 90 -9.83 0.94 8.26
CA ILE A 90 -9.33 -0.34 7.75
C ILE A 90 -10.36 -0.87 6.76
N TRP A 91 -9.86 -1.34 5.63
CA TRP A 91 -10.61 -1.81 4.49
C TRP A 91 -10.21 -3.23 4.14
N TRP A 92 -11.18 -4.05 3.75
CA TRP A 92 -10.97 -5.44 3.34
C TRP A 92 -11.43 -5.66 1.91
N HIS A 93 -10.70 -6.49 1.16
CA HIS A 93 -11.13 -6.99 -0.15
C HIS A 93 -11.17 -8.53 -0.13
N PRO A 94 -12.16 -9.17 -0.76
CA PRO A 94 -12.32 -10.63 -0.74
C PRO A 94 -11.13 -11.43 -1.30
N ASP A 95 -10.26 -10.81 -2.11
CA ASP A 95 -8.99 -11.39 -2.57
C ASP A 95 -7.94 -11.57 -1.44
N GLY A 96 -8.25 -11.18 -0.20
CA GLY A 96 -7.32 -11.26 0.92
C GLY A 96 -6.40 -10.04 1.00
N LEU A 97 -6.92 -8.85 0.70
CA LEU A 97 -6.19 -7.60 0.81
C LEU A 97 -6.71 -6.81 2.01
N LEU A 98 -5.79 -6.31 2.81
CA LEU A 98 -6.11 -5.43 3.93
C LEU A 98 -5.48 -4.07 3.66
N LEU A 99 -6.28 -3.01 3.63
CA LEU A 99 -5.82 -1.64 3.41
C LEU A 99 -6.07 -0.83 4.68
N THR A 100 -5.04 -0.19 5.23
CA THR A 100 -5.18 0.84 6.26
C THR A 100 -5.04 2.21 5.61
N THR A 101 -5.83 3.18 6.07
CA THR A 101 -5.79 4.55 5.55
C THR A 101 -5.96 5.55 6.68
N GLU A 102 -5.26 6.66 6.59
CA GLU A 102 -5.39 7.79 7.50
C GLU A 102 -5.48 9.09 6.70
N SER A 103 -6.36 10.00 7.12
CA SER A 103 -6.48 11.33 6.53
C SER A 103 -5.58 12.37 7.22
N TYR A 104 -5.35 13.49 6.54
CA TYR A 104 -4.74 14.70 7.09
C TYR A 104 -5.72 15.87 6.96
N ASP A 105 -6.15 16.44 8.09
CA ASP A 105 -7.21 17.45 8.19
C ASP A 105 -8.51 17.04 7.47
N ARG A 106 -8.77 15.74 7.31
CA ARG A 106 -9.81 15.17 6.42
C ARG A 106 -9.74 15.62 4.95
N LYS A 107 -8.68 16.29 4.54
CA LYS A 107 -8.54 16.88 3.20
C LYS A 107 -7.91 15.90 2.22
N SER A 108 -6.81 15.29 2.62
CA SER A 108 -6.03 14.38 1.78
C SER A 108 -5.70 13.11 2.53
N VAL A 109 -5.28 12.08 1.81
CA VAL A 109 -4.68 10.89 2.41
C VAL A 109 -3.30 11.24 2.97
N ASN A 110 -3.08 10.91 4.24
CA ASN A 110 -1.80 11.09 4.94
C ASN A 110 -0.93 9.85 4.76
N THR A 111 -1.49 8.70 5.17
CA THR A 111 -0.88 7.39 5.12
C THR A 111 -1.87 6.40 4.53
N ALA A 112 -1.37 5.46 3.75
CA ALA A 112 -2.14 4.30 3.32
C ALA A 112 -1.19 3.12 3.15
N LYS A 113 -1.62 1.92 3.51
CA LYS A 113 -0.80 0.72 3.42
C LYS A 113 -1.65 -0.50 3.09
N VAL A 114 -1.26 -1.22 2.04
CA VAL A 114 -1.92 -2.46 1.62
C VAL A 114 -1.07 -3.64 2.08
N TYR A 115 -1.69 -4.61 2.73
CA TYR A 115 -1.10 -5.87 3.17
C TYR A 115 -1.74 -7.04 2.42
N TYR A 116 -0.93 -8.06 2.13
CA TYR A 116 -1.39 -9.18 1.32
C TYR A 116 -0.53 -10.44 1.50
N ASN A 117 -1.09 -11.58 1.10
CA ASN A 117 -0.34 -12.81 0.86
C ASN A 117 -0.42 -13.13 -0.63
N TRP A 118 0.73 -13.40 -1.25
CA TRP A 118 0.83 -13.61 -2.69
C TRP A 118 1.76 -14.78 -3.02
N VAL A 119 1.30 -15.66 -3.91
CA VAL A 119 2.10 -16.74 -4.47
C VAL A 119 2.54 -16.31 -5.87
N PRO A 120 3.84 -16.06 -6.09
CA PRO A 120 4.34 -15.67 -7.41
C PRO A 120 4.19 -16.82 -8.41
N ALA A 121 3.94 -16.49 -9.67
CA ALA A 121 3.95 -17.48 -10.76
C ALA A 121 5.36 -18.06 -11.00
N SER A 122 6.41 -17.29 -10.69
CA SER A 122 7.79 -17.76 -10.68
C SER A 122 8.68 -16.89 -9.77
N THR A 123 9.81 -17.44 -9.32
CA THR A 123 10.79 -16.70 -8.52
C THR A 123 11.43 -15.54 -9.28
N GLU A 124 11.58 -15.64 -10.61
CA GLU A 124 12.12 -14.56 -11.45
C GLU A 124 11.17 -13.35 -11.45
N VAL A 125 9.87 -13.62 -11.63
CA VAL A 125 8.83 -12.59 -11.68
C VAL A 125 8.67 -11.91 -10.32
N ALA A 126 8.84 -12.67 -9.24
CA ALA A 126 8.72 -12.16 -7.88
C ALA A 126 9.62 -10.94 -7.62
N TRP A 127 10.85 -10.90 -8.14
CA TRP A 127 11.75 -9.74 -7.94
C TRP A 127 11.29 -8.46 -8.62
N ARG A 128 10.42 -8.54 -9.65
CA ARG A 128 10.00 -7.38 -10.46
C ARG A 128 8.70 -6.73 -9.99
N VAL A 129 7.94 -7.43 -9.15
CA VAL A 129 6.56 -7.10 -8.78
C VAL A 129 6.39 -6.90 -7.27
N ARG A 130 7.21 -7.56 -6.45
CA ARG A 130 7.12 -7.44 -5.00
C ARG A 130 7.52 -6.06 -4.50
N SER A 131 6.97 -5.73 -3.34
CA SER A 131 7.27 -4.54 -2.55
C SER A 131 8.00 -4.95 -1.26
N SER A 132 7.69 -4.32 -0.12
CA SER A 132 8.24 -4.74 1.17
C SER A 132 7.59 -6.05 1.62
N GLY A 133 8.29 -6.85 2.43
CA GLY A 133 7.77 -8.12 2.95
C GLY A 133 8.85 -9.17 3.17
N ASP A 134 8.39 -10.39 3.45
CA ASP A 134 9.25 -11.56 3.56
C ASP A 134 8.56 -12.82 3.03
N TYR A 135 9.35 -13.84 2.71
CA TYR A 135 8.85 -15.17 2.39
C TYR A 135 8.52 -15.93 3.67
N GLY A 136 7.33 -16.53 3.70
CA GLY A 136 7.04 -17.62 4.62
C GLY A 136 6.93 -18.95 3.89
N HIS A 137 6.98 -20.03 4.66
CA HIS A 137 6.82 -21.38 4.16
C HIS A 137 5.38 -21.86 4.36
N GLU A 138 4.78 -22.39 3.29
CA GLU A 138 3.54 -23.16 3.35
C GLU A 138 3.85 -24.66 3.58
N PRO A 139 2.93 -25.46 4.18
CA PRO A 139 3.12 -26.90 4.32
C PRO A 139 3.35 -27.66 2.99
N GLU A 140 2.95 -27.07 1.86
CA GLU A 140 3.05 -27.66 0.52
C GLU A 140 4.24 -27.12 -0.32
N ASN A 141 5.27 -26.56 0.31
CA ASN A 141 6.48 -26.05 -0.36
C ASN A 141 6.24 -24.85 -1.31
N ASN A 142 5.09 -24.19 -1.25
CA ASN A 142 4.89 -22.92 -1.96
C ASN A 142 5.57 -21.77 -1.21
N HIS A 143 6.31 -20.94 -1.94
CA HIS A 143 6.84 -19.69 -1.43
C HIS A 143 5.72 -18.64 -1.39
N VAL A 144 5.22 -18.33 -0.20
CA VAL A 144 4.22 -17.27 -0.01
C VAL A 144 4.95 -15.99 0.36
N TRP A 145 4.72 -14.94 -0.41
CA TRP A 145 5.16 -13.59 -0.07
C TRP A 145 4.12 -12.92 0.83
N ALA A 146 4.48 -12.66 2.09
CA ALA A 146 3.71 -11.79 2.98
C ALA A 146 4.21 -10.37 2.80
N GLY A 147 3.49 -9.62 1.97
CA GLY A 147 3.94 -8.32 1.49
C GLY A 147 3.11 -7.16 2.01
N ASP A 148 3.71 -5.99 1.87
CA ASP A 148 3.01 -4.72 1.96
C ASP A 148 3.54 -3.68 0.96
N PHE A 149 2.71 -2.70 0.62
CA PHE A 149 3.12 -1.54 -0.17
C PHE A 149 2.35 -0.28 0.24
N ASP A 150 2.92 0.87 -0.10
CA ASP A 150 2.31 2.19 0.12
C ASP A 150 1.03 2.33 -0.72
N GLY A 151 -0.09 2.55 -0.05
CA GLY A 151 -1.40 2.64 -0.69
C GLY A 151 -1.75 4.01 -1.25
N ARG A 152 -0.85 5.00 -1.21
CA ARG A 152 -1.18 6.39 -1.61
C ARG A 152 -1.11 6.65 -3.10
N GLU A 153 -0.46 5.77 -3.87
CA GLU A 153 -0.24 5.97 -5.30
C GLU A 153 -0.28 4.65 -6.07
N GLY A 154 -1.06 4.61 -7.15
CA GLY A 154 -1.14 3.51 -8.10
C GLY A 154 -1.47 2.14 -7.49
N VAL A 155 -2.30 2.11 -6.44
CA VAL A 155 -2.76 0.88 -5.76
C VAL A 155 -3.28 -0.15 -6.75
N PHE A 156 -4.19 0.24 -7.65
CA PHE A 156 -4.88 -0.73 -8.51
C PHE A 156 -4.01 -1.20 -9.66
N THR A 157 -3.13 -0.32 -10.16
CA THR A 157 -2.04 -0.66 -11.08
C THR A 157 -1.11 -1.70 -10.45
N HIS A 158 -0.73 -1.53 -9.18
CA HIS A 158 0.12 -2.48 -8.46
C HIS A 158 -0.60 -3.82 -8.21
N LEU A 159 -1.85 -3.79 -7.74
CA LEU A 159 -2.65 -4.99 -7.55
C LEU A 159 -2.86 -5.77 -8.85
N LYS A 160 -3.02 -5.07 -9.98
CA LYS A 160 -3.09 -5.69 -11.29
C LYS A 160 -1.79 -6.43 -11.62
N GLN A 161 -0.62 -5.86 -11.32
CA GLN A 161 0.65 -6.56 -11.50
C GLN A 161 0.71 -7.84 -10.67
N LEU A 162 0.31 -7.80 -9.40
CA LEU A 162 0.28 -9.00 -8.55
C LEU A 162 -0.64 -10.08 -9.14
N ARG A 163 -1.84 -9.70 -9.60
CA ARG A 163 -2.81 -10.64 -10.20
C ARG A 163 -2.33 -11.22 -11.54
N GLU A 164 -1.65 -10.43 -12.37
CA GLU A 164 -1.13 -10.90 -13.67
C GLU A 164 0.09 -11.82 -13.52
N ASN A 165 0.78 -11.77 -12.37
CA ASN A 165 2.07 -12.40 -12.14
C ASN A 165 2.08 -13.44 -11.02
N GLY A 166 0.91 -13.83 -10.51
CA GLY A 166 0.75 -14.78 -9.43
C GLY A 166 -0.70 -14.84 -8.96
N ARG A 167 -0.93 -15.34 -7.75
CA ARG A 167 -2.26 -15.38 -7.14
C ARG A 167 -2.22 -14.78 -5.74
N LEU A 168 -3.21 -13.93 -5.44
CA LEU A 168 -3.47 -13.46 -4.09
C LEU A 168 -4.14 -14.57 -3.28
N LEU A 169 -3.88 -14.60 -1.97
CA LEU A 169 -4.48 -15.55 -1.05
C LEU A 169 -5.58 -14.87 -0.23
N ALA A 170 -6.83 -15.26 -0.47
CA ALA A 170 -7.99 -14.81 0.30
C ALA A 170 -7.88 -15.16 1.80
N GLN A 171 -7.19 -16.26 2.12
CA GLN A 171 -6.82 -16.63 3.48
C GLN A 171 -5.30 -16.58 3.61
N TRP A 172 -4.82 -15.82 4.59
CA TRP A 172 -3.41 -15.64 4.84
C TRP A 172 -2.83 -16.87 5.52
N THR A 173 -1.67 -17.30 5.04
CA THR A 173 -0.87 -18.37 5.65
C THR A 173 0.31 -17.80 6.43
N VAL A 174 0.73 -16.58 6.06
CA VAL A 174 1.85 -15.87 6.67
C VAL A 174 1.40 -14.47 7.03
N GLN A 175 1.42 -14.13 8.31
CA GLN A 175 1.02 -12.80 8.76
C GLN A 175 2.18 -11.81 8.57
N PRO A 176 2.04 -10.74 7.75
CA PRO A 176 3.01 -9.67 7.71
C PRO A 176 3.00 -8.86 9.01
N PHE A 177 3.98 -7.97 9.19
CA PHE A 177 3.95 -7.01 10.29
C PHE A 177 2.80 -6.01 10.09
N LEU A 178 1.69 -6.23 10.80
CA LEU A 178 0.53 -5.37 10.75
C LEU A 178 0.75 -4.11 11.60
N TRP A 179 0.36 -2.96 11.07
CA TRP A 179 0.45 -1.68 11.76
C TRP A 179 -0.93 -1.00 11.71
N PHE A 180 -1.74 -1.22 12.74
CA PHE A 180 -3.07 -0.65 12.84
C PHE A 180 -3.14 0.68 13.60
N LEU A 181 -1.98 1.27 13.88
CA LEU A 181 -1.90 2.48 14.68
C LEU A 181 -2.19 3.71 13.81
N ASN A 182 -2.98 4.62 14.35
CA ASN A 182 -3.12 5.98 13.81
C ASN A 182 -1.97 6.86 14.35
N TYR A 183 -1.83 8.06 13.82
CA TYR A 183 -0.80 9.01 14.22
C TYR A 183 -0.87 9.40 15.70
N SER A 184 -2.09 9.56 16.25
CA SER A 184 -2.29 9.92 17.65
C SER A 184 -1.84 8.81 18.61
N ASP A 185 -2.00 7.54 18.24
CA ASP A 185 -1.55 6.38 19.03
C ASP A 185 -0.04 6.44 19.31
N THR A 186 0.73 6.93 18.33
CA THR A 186 2.21 6.99 18.41
C THR A 186 2.75 8.19 19.18
N LYS A 187 1.89 9.09 19.66
CA LYS A 187 2.32 10.29 20.41
C LYS A 187 2.70 9.98 21.86
N ASP A 188 2.13 8.93 22.44
CA ASP A 188 2.59 8.44 23.74
C ASP A 188 3.97 7.81 23.55
N LYS A 189 4.95 8.13 24.41
CA LYS A 189 6.29 7.53 24.34
C LYS A 189 6.31 6.07 24.76
N ASN A 190 5.30 5.61 25.48
CA ASN A 190 5.19 4.26 26.00
C ASN A 190 4.04 3.47 25.35
N TYR A 191 3.61 3.88 24.15
CA TYR A 191 2.54 3.18 23.44
C TYR A 191 2.91 1.71 23.22
N ASP A 192 1.94 0.82 23.45
CA ASP A 192 2.07 -0.60 23.15
C ASP A 192 1.37 -0.90 21.83
N TYR A 193 2.15 -0.94 20.75
CA TYR A 193 1.62 -1.21 19.42
C TYR A 193 0.98 -2.59 19.32
N LYS A 194 1.43 -3.58 20.11
CA LYS A 194 0.85 -4.94 20.10
C LYS A 194 -0.53 -4.92 20.72
N ALA A 195 -0.69 -4.24 21.86
CA ALA A 195 -1.98 -4.08 22.52
C ALA A 195 -2.96 -3.31 21.61
N ILE A 196 -2.52 -2.21 20.99
CA ILE A 196 -3.37 -1.41 20.10
C ILE A 196 -3.79 -2.22 18.86
N ASN A 197 -2.85 -2.91 18.21
CA ASN A 197 -3.16 -3.81 17.10
C ASN A 197 -4.19 -4.86 17.51
N ARG A 198 -4.01 -5.49 18.68
CA ARG A 198 -4.92 -6.51 19.19
C ARG A 198 -6.32 -5.97 19.44
N LEU A 199 -6.44 -4.81 20.06
CA LEU A 199 -7.74 -4.16 20.29
C LEU A 199 -8.46 -3.88 18.97
N LYS A 200 -7.76 -3.29 17.99
CA LYS A 200 -8.35 -2.97 16.67
C LYS A 200 -8.68 -4.23 15.87
N PHE A 201 -7.85 -5.27 15.95
CA PHE A 201 -8.10 -6.55 15.28
C PHE A 201 -9.33 -7.27 15.84
N CYS A 202 -9.49 -7.30 17.17
CA CYS A 202 -10.58 -8.02 17.83
C CYS A 202 -11.97 -7.49 17.47
N VAL A 203 -12.07 -6.23 17.02
CA VAL A 203 -13.34 -5.61 16.60
C VAL A 203 -13.57 -5.68 15.09
N LEU A 204 -12.64 -6.21 14.31
CA LEU A 204 -12.87 -6.47 12.88
C LEU A 204 -13.96 -7.53 12.69
N PRO A 205 -14.66 -7.57 11.56
CA PRO A 205 -15.60 -8.63 11.24
C PRO A 205 -14.97 -10.03 11.32
N GLU A 206 -15.77 -11.02 11.73
CA GLU A 206 -15.29 -12.39 11.94
C GLU A 206 -14.65 -13.01 10.69
N HIS A 207 -15.17 -12.71 9.49
CA HIS A 207 -14.60 -13.22 8.25
C HIS A 207 -13.21 -12.66 7.96
N VAL A 208 -12.95 -11.40 8.34
CA VAL A 208 -11.62 -10.78 8.22
C VAL A 208 -10.67 -11.40 9.23
N GLN A 209 -11.09 -11.58 10.48
CA GLN A 209 -10.26 -12.22 11.51
C GLN A 209 -9.87 -13.65 11.12
N LYS A 210 -10.83 -14.42 10.60
CA LYS A 210 -10.61 -15.77 10.07
C LYS A 210 -9.66 -15.77 8.86
N ALA A 211 -9.82 -14.83 7.95
CA ALA A 211 -8.97 -14.71 6.76
C ALA A 211 -7.51 -14.38 7.12
N ILE A 212 -7.28 -13.54 8.13
CA ILE A 212 -5.92 -13.17 8.57
C ILE A 212 -5.28 -14.26 9.45
N GLY A 213 -6.09 -15.09 10.13
CA GLY A 213 -5.60 -16.18 10.98
C GLY A 213 -5.18 -15.76 12.39
N GLY A 214 -5.65 -14.60 12.86
CA GLY A 214 -5.29 -14.02 14.17
C GLY A 214 -4.06 -13.11 14.12
N LEU A 215 -3.74 -12.50 15.27
CA LEU A 215 -2.47 -11.77 15.44
C LEU A 215 -1.45 -12.66 16.16
N LYS A 216 -0.28 -12.80 15.57
CA LYS A 216 0.92 -13.36 16.20
C LYS A 216 1.57 -12.29 17.08
N ASP A 217 2.08 -12.74 18.22
CA ASP A 217 2.76 -11.90 19.23
C ASP A 217 4.18 -11.49 18.81
#